data_AF-A0AA36DTM2-F1
#
_entry.id   AF-A0AA36DTM2-F1
#
_cell.length_a   1.000
_cell.length_b   1.000
_cell.length_c   1.000
_cell.angle_alpha   90.00
_cell.angle_beta   90.00
_cell.angle_gamma   90.00
#
_symmetry.space_group_name_H-M   'P 1'
#
loop_
_entity.id
_entity.type
_entity.pdbx_description
1 polymer ?
#
loop_
_entity_poly.entity_id
_entity_poly.type
_entity_poly.pdbx_seq_one_letter_code
_entity_poly.pdbx_strand_id
1 'polypeptide(L)'
;MDRGTVLSRRGKTWRYVDNRHWGGICSLGRSQSLVDHVLGDAEVIDYECIHFNHYHLTGPVVIEHDGHGGTVPRNGSSSPDKYIHVKR
;
A
#
# COMPACT_ATOMS: atom_id res chain seq x y z
N MET A 1 -35.03 -3.98 -11.45
CA MET A 1 -33.94 -4.00 -10.45
C MET A 1 -32.70 -3.48 -11.14
N ASP A 2 -32.47 -2.19 -10.98
CA ASP A 2 -31.43 -1.43 -11.66
C ASP A 2 -30.11 -1.61 -10.90
N ARG A 3 -29.14 -2.29 -11.51
CA ARG A 3 -27.80 -2.45 -10.92
C ARG A 3 -27.05 -1.15 -11.21
N GLY A 4 -27.17 -0.21 -10.28
CA GLY A 4 -26.57 1.11 -10.31
C GLY A 4 -25.13 1.07 -10.80
N THR A 5 -24.95 1.45 -12.06
CA THR A 5 -23.64 1.70 -12.64
C THR A 5 -23.22 3.06 -12.14
N VAL A 6 -22.36 3.09 -11.10
CA VAL A 6 -21.68 4.33 -10.73
C VAL A 6 -20.66 4.63 -11.82
N LEU A 7 -21.10 5.34 -12.85
CA LEU A 7 -20.23 5.99 -13.82
C LEU A 7 -19.46 7.09 -13.09
N SER A 8 -18.28 6.76 -12.56
CA SER A 8 -17.32 7.77 -12.15
C SER A 8 -16.98 8.63 -13.37
N ARG A 9 -17.48 9.85 -13.36
CA ARG A 9 -17.29 10.89 -14.38
C ARG A 9 -15.87 11.50 -14.31
N ARG A 10 -14.84 10.67 -14.03
CA ARG A 10 -13.41 10.99 -13.98
C ARG A 10 -12.57 9.77 -14.40
N GLY A 11 -12.53 9.47 -15.69
CA GLY A 11 -11.87 8.29 -16.27
C GLY A 11 -10.33 8.30 -16.27
N LYS A 12 -9.66 8.74 -15.20
CA LYS A 12 -8.18 8.80 -15.12
C LYS A 12 -7.62 8.53 -13.71
N THR A 13 -8.13 7.54 -13.01
CA THR A 13 -7.54 7.11 -11.72
C THR A 13 -7.16 5.64 -11.85
N TRP A 14 -5.92 5.30 -11.49
CA TRP A 14 -5.40 3.95 -11.55
C TRP A 14 -6.18 3.01 -10.63
N ARG A 15 -6.20 1.71 -10.94
CA ARG A 15 -6.87 0.65 -10.17
C ARG A 15 -6.10 -0.66 -10.30
N TYR A 16 -6.28 -1.57 -9.34
CA TYR A 16 -5.62 -2.89 -9.35
C TYR A 16 -6.13 -3.87 -10.41
N VAL A 17 -7.41 -3.77 -10.82
CA VAL A 17 -8.06 -4.77 -11.70
C VAL A 17 -7.38 -4.88 -13.07
N ASP A 18 -6.80 -3.79 -13.56
CA ASP A 18 -6.05 -3.77 -14.81
C ASP A 18 -4.83 -2.86 -14.69
N ASN A 19 -3.67 -3.47 -14.45
CA ASN A 19 -2.40 -2.77 -14.32
C ASN A 19 -1.71 -2.51 -15.67
N ARG A 20 -2.21 -3.05 -16.78
CA ARG A 20 -1.61 -2.88 -18.12
C ARG A 20 -1.63 -1.43 -18.60
N HIS A 21 -2.49 -0.61 -18.01
CA HIS A 21 -2.65 0.81 -18.33
C HIS A 21 -1.96 1.73 -17.31
N TRP A 22 -1.20 1.19 -16.35
CA TRP A 22 -0.39 2.01 -15.45
C TRP A 22 0.73 2.66 -16.25
N GLY A 23 0.62 3.97 -16.46
CA GLY A 23 1.58 4.74 -17.25
C GLY A 23 2.83 5.16 -16.46
N GLY A 24 3.65 6.01 -17.08
CA GLY A 24 4.83 6.60 -16.44
C GLY A 24 5.93 5.59 -16.19
N ILE A 25 6.57 5.66 -15.01
CA ILE A 25 7.66 4.75 -14.67
C ILE A 25 7.21 3.28 -14.56
N CYS A 26 5.91 3.05 -14.29
CA CYS A 26 5.34 1.71 -14.22
C CYS A 26 5.42 0.96 -15.56
N SER A 27 5.29 1.67 -16.68
CA SER A 27 5.37 1.07 -18.03
C SER A 27 6.72 1.27 -18.72
N LEU A 28 7.47 2.32 -18.35
CA LEU A 28 8.73 2.69 -19.01
C LEU A 28 9.98 2.26 -18.21
N GLY A 29 9.83 1.95 -16.93
CA GLY A 29 10.93 1.56 -16.05
C GLY A 29 11.42 0.14 -16.31
N ARG A 30 12.73 -0.07 -16.13
CA ARG A 30 13.38 -1.39 -16.32
C ARG A 30 13.57 -2.18 -15.02
N SER A 31 13.34 -1.54 -13.88
CA SER A 31 13.53 -2.12 -12.55
C SER A 31 12.27 -1.87 -11.72
N GLN A 32 11.23 -2.67 -11.96
CA GLN A 32 9.96 -2.55 -11.24
C GLN A 32 9.84 -3.64 -10.17
N SER A 33 9.02 -3.38 -9.16
CA SER A 33 8.65 -4.36 -8.13
C SER A 33 7.17 -4.73 -8.29
N LEU A 34 6.71 -5.89 -7.82
CA LEU A 34 7.47 -6.96 -7.14
C LEU A 34 8.29 -7.79 -8.13
N VAL A 35 9.33 -8.46 -7.63
CA VAL A 35 10.14 -9.42 -8.39
C VAL A 35 10.03 -10.80 -7.75
N ASP A 36 10.22 -11.85 -8.54
CA ASP A 36 10.37 -13.20 -8.00
C ASP A 36 11.76 -13.36 -7.39
N HIS A 37 11.82 -13.86 -6.16
CA HIS A 37 13.06 -14.03 -5.41
C HIS A 37 13.50 -15.50 -5.46
N VAL A 38 14.39 -15.83 -6.40
CA VAL A 38 15.01 -17.15 -6.47
C VAL A 38 16.17 -17.19 -5.49
N LEU A 39 15.95 -17.78 -4.31
CA LEU A 39 16.94 -17.79 -3.23
C LEU A 39 18.29 -18.45 -3.62
N GLY A 40 18.28 -19.38 -4.58
CA GLY A 40 19.50 -20.02 -5.09
C GLY A 40 20.40 -19.10 -5.91
N ASP A 41 19.84 -18.04 -6.49
CA ASP A 41 20.57 -17.05 -7.30
C ASP A 41 20.88 -15.76 -6.50
N ALA A 42 20.46 -15.70 -5.24
CA ALA A 42 20.69 -14.55 -4.38
C ALA A 42 22.14 -14.56 -3.84
N GLU A 43 22.78 -13.40 -3.87
CA GLU A 43 24.07 -13.21 -3.21
C GLU A 43 23.88 -13.11 -1.69
N VAL A 44 24.68 -13.87 -0.95
CA VAL A 44 24.72 -13.76 0.51
C VAL A 44 25.58 -12.55 0.87
N ILE A 45 24.92 -11.48 1.31
CA ILE A 45 25.56 -10.28 1.83
C ILE A 45 25.26 -10.19 3.31
N ASP A 46 26.30 -10.05 4.12
CA ASP A 46 26.16 -9.85 5.56
C ASP A 46 25.85 -8.38 5.85
N TYR A 47 24.56 -8.06 5.96
CA TYR A 47 24.09 -6.75 6.37
C TYR A 47 23.94 -6.70 7.88
N GLU A 48 24.30 -5.56 8.48
CA GLU A 48 23.97 -5.30 9.87
C GLU A 48 22.45 -5.40 10.09
N CYS A 49 22.07 -5.91 11.27
CA CYS A 49 20.67 -6.02 11.65
C CYS A 49 20.01 -4.63 11.67
N ILE A 50 18.83 -4.54 11.05
CA ILE A 50 18.04 -3.31 11.11
C ILE A 50 17.52 -3.10 12.53
N HIS A 51 17.86 -1.97 13.13
CA HIS A 51 17.38 -1.60 14.46
C HIS A 51 16.07 -0.79 14.38
N PHE A 52 14.99 -1.38 14.88
CA PHE A 52 13.67 -0.75 14.93
C PHE A 52 13.48 0.02 16.25
N ASN A 53 13.62 1.34 16.18
CA ASN A 53 13.40 2.20 17.34
C ASN A 53 11.90 2.43 17.59
N HIS A 54 11.45 2.22 18.83
CA HIS A 54 10.07 2.48 19.30
C HIS A 54 8.96 1.59 18.72
N TYR A 55 9.29 0.47 18.07
CA TYR A 55 8.27 -0.47 17.55
C TYR A 55 7.56 -1.28 18.65
N HIS A 56 8.01 -1.17 19.90
CA HIS A 56 7.36 -1.76 21.07
C HIS A 56 6.17 -0.94 21.58
N LEU A 57 5.97 0.29 21.07
CA LEU A 57 4.88 1.15 21.50
C LEU A 57 3.53 0.52 21.17
N THR A 58 2.60 0.62 22.11
CA THR A 58 1.23 0.13 21.98
C THR A 58 0.24 1.26 22.20
N GLY A 59 -0.91 1.19 21.54
CA GLY A 59 -2.00 2.14 21.72
C GLY A 59 -2.92 2.13 20.50
N PRO A 60 -4.00 2.92 20.52
CA PRO A 60 -4.84 3.11 19.35
C PRO A 60 -4.03 3.66 18.18
N VAL A 61 -4.30 3.16 16.98
CA VAL A 61 -3.75 3.70 15.71
C VAL A 61 -4.89 4.18 14.83
N VAL A 62 -4.66 5.31 14.15
CA VAL A 62 -5.55 5.77 13.09
C VAL A 62 -5.18 5.01 11.81
N ILE A 63 -6.20 4.50 11.13
CA ILE A 63 -6.05 3.85 9.82
C ILE A 63 -6.88 4.63 8.82
N GLU A 64 -6.21 5.17 7.81
CA GLU A 64 -6.84 5.81 6.66
C GLU A 64 -7.04 4.78 5.55
N HIS A 65 -8.14 4.89 4.81
CA HIS A 65 -8.43 4.04 3.67
C HIS A 65 -8.64 4.91 2.43
N ASP A 66 -7.79 4.73 1.43
CA ASP A 66 -7.77 5.53 0.20
C ASP A 66 -8.37 4.79 -1.01
N GLY A 67 -8.99 3.63 -0.78
CA GLY A 67 -9.51 2.75 -1.84
C GLY A 67 -8.46 1.82 -2.46
N HIS A 68 -7.21 1.89 -2.00
CA HIS A 68 -6.09 1.10 -2.51
C HIS A 68 -5.30 0.38 -1.41
N GLY A 69 -5.43 0.82 -0.17
CA GLY A 69 -4.90 0.14 1.00
C GLY A 69 -5.39 0.76 2.31
N GLY A 70 -4.97 0.16 3.43
CA GLY A 70 -5.04 0.79 4.74
C GLY A 70 -3.69 1.41 5.10
N THR A 71 -3.66 2.70 5.41
CA THR A 71 -2.43 3.44 5.71
C THR A 71 -2.47 3.92 7.16
N VAL A 72 -1.39 3.67 7.91
CA VAL A 72 -1.17 4.29 9.22
C VAL A 72 -0.37 5.56 9.01
N PRO A 73 -0.96 6.76 9.12
CA PRO A 73 -0.27 8.01 8.84
C PRO A 73 0.81 8.27 9.89
N ARG A 74 1.97 8.75 9.45
CA ARG A 74 3.10 9.10 10.32
C ARG A 74 2.88 10.51 10.90
N ASN A 75 1.96 10.63 11.87
CA ASN A 75 1.56 11.85 12.62
C ASN A 75 1.17 13.09 11.81
N GLY A 76 -0.10 13.50 11.94
CA GLY A 76 -0.58 14.87 11.68
C GLY A 76 -1.70 14.99 10.65
N SER A 77 -2.93 15.18 11.14
CA SER A 77 -4.10 15.70 10.42
C SER A 77 -4.78 14.82 9.37
N SER A 78 -5.62 13.90 9.83
CA SER A 78 -7.04 13.95 9.44
C SER A 78 -7.88 13.33 10.57
N SER A 79 -9.03 13.92 10.84
CA SER A 79 -9.98 13.36 11.82
C SER A 79 -10.44 12.00 11.29
N PRO A 80 -10.21 10.88 11.99
CA PRO A 80 -10.61 9.59 11.48
C PRO A 80 -12.13 9.45 11.48
N ASP A 81 -12.71 9.16 10.31
CA ASP A 81 -14.14 8.82 10.20
C ASP A 81 -14.44 7.45 10.84
N LYS A 82 -13.43 6.58 11.03
CA LYS A 82 -13.61 5.21 11.54
C LYS A 82 -12.38 4.71 12.30
N TYR A 83 -12.59 4.17 13.49
CA TYR A 83 -11.59 3.39 14.23
C TYR A 83 -11.80 1.90 13.96
N ILE A 84 -10.75 1.19 13.57
CA ILE A 84 -10.76 -0.27 13.53
C ILE A 84 -10.21 -0.78 14.86
N HIS A 85 -11.06 -1.40 15.68
CA HIS A 85 -10.62 -2.15 16.84
C HIS A 85 -10.13 -3.53 16.42
N VAL A 86 -8.83 -3.78 16.54
CA VAL A 86 -8.28 -5.13 16.43
C VAL A 86 -8.42 -5.79 17.79
N LYS A 87 -9.32 -6.78 17.91
CA LYS A 87 -9.40 -7.64 19.10
C LYS A 87 -8.28 -8.68 19.03
N ARG A 88 -7.54 -8.84 20.14
CA ARG A 88 -6.67 -9.98 20.38
C ARG A 88 -7.49 -11.17 20.83
#